data_AF-A0AA97KS39-F1
#
_entry.id   AF-A0AA97KS39-F1
#
_cell.length_a   1.000
_cell.length_b   1.000
_cell.length_c   1.000
_cell.angle_alpha   90.00
_cell.angle_beta   90.00
_cell.angle_gamma   90.00
#
_symmetry.space_group_name_H-M   'P 1'
#
loop_
_entity.id
_entity.type
_entity.pdbx_description
1 polymer ?
#
loop_
_entity_poly.entity_id
_entity_poly.type
_entity_poly.pdbx_seq_one_letter_code
_entity_poly.pdbx_strand_id
1 'polypeptide(L)'
;MNGQVPEQEVENMELCDLREEKEEESGPGVDEPLNHGVTRISETATSRSCSEIIFWKCKLWMVITSAFLLLILVIIISLIFYSEIYIDEDEYWDLKSIANGNHHNFSGILKIQCVSSDWILSEPAYHLLSENLSKRLTDVYNYSPALRRYFISAEVISFSDENKTVSFELEFSVPPETEEFMKYVMSETFVKDVLRQNIYDQEEIYGVDVTGCTHLTLDPTSLSVSSIQAINTDG
;
A
#
# COMPACT_ATOMS: atom_id res chain seq x y z
N MET A 1 44.61 4.59 43.64
CA MET A 1 44.03 3.35 44.21
C MET A 1 42.88 2.98 43.31
N ASN A 2 43.11 2.05 42.38
CA ASN A 2 42.92 0.60 42.58
C ASN A 2 41.40 0.33 42.55
N GLY A 3 40.85 -0.46 41.63
CA GLY A 3 41.45 -1.42 40.72
C GLY A 3 40.41 -2.52 40.46
N GLN A 4 40.65 -3.25 39.38
CA GLN A 4 40.28 -4.65 39.18
C GLN A 4 38.81 -5.05 38.95
N VAL A 5 38.57 -5.39 37.68
CA VAL A 5 37.97 -6.67 37.25
C VAL A 5 38.71 -7.84 37.94
N PRO A 6 38.01 -8.94 38.27
CA PRO A 6 38.26 -10.19 37.55
C PRO A 6 36.91 -10.88 37.19
N GLU A 7 36.74 -11.63 36.08
CA GLU A 7 37.37 -12.94 35.75
C GLU A 7 37.33 -13.91 36.95
N GLN A 8 37.07 -15.21 36.86
CA GLN A 8 37.03 -16.22 35.79
C GLN A 8 36.48 -17.51 36.47
N GLU A 9 36.13 -18.54 35.66
CA GLU A 9 36.34 -19.97 35.98
C GLU A 9 35.49 -20.64 37.11
N VAL A 10 35.17 -21.94 37.14
CA VAL A 10 35.53 -23.15 36.37
C VAL A 10 34.66 -24.32 36.86
N GLU A 11 34.35 -25.27 35.97
CA GLU A 11 34.56 -26.72 36.21
C GLU A 11 34.67 -27.38 34.82
N ASN A 12 35.90 -27.59 34.32
CA ASN A 12 36.73 -28.81 34.42
C ASN A 12 36.16 -29.97 33.58
N MET A 13 36.84 -30.72 32.73
CA MET A 13 38.26 -31.01 32.44
C MET A 13 38.24 -31.86 31.14
N GLU A 14 39.00 -31.53 30.08
CA GLU A 14 40.21 -32.24 29.60
C GLU A 14 40.15 -33.79 29.68
N LEU A 15 40.60 -34.61 28.71
CA LEU A 15 41.79 -34.60 27.86
C LEU A 15 41.59 -35.71 26.79
N CYS A 16 41.89 -35.53 25.51
CA CYS A 16 43.11 -36.03 24.86
C CYS A 16 43.34 -35.27 23.55
N ASP A 17 44.10 -34.20 23.70
CA ASP A 17 45.24 -33.76 22.89
C ASP A 17 45.70 -34.69 21.74
N LEU A 18 45.84 -34.12 20.53
CA LEU A 18 47.14 -34.00 19.87
C LEU A 18 47.08 -32.97 18.73
N ARG A 19 47.53 -31.76 19.09
CA ARG A 19 48.59 -30.96 18.44
C ARG A 19 48.43 -30.44 16.99
N GLU A 20 48.55 -29.10 16.95
CA GLU A 20 48.74 -28.10 15.88
C GLU A 20 49.93 -28.42 14.93
N GLU A 21 50.11 -27.86 13.72
CA GLU A 21 50.01 -26.49 13.15
C GLU A 21 49.75 -26.59 11.62
N LYS A 22 48.95 -25.72 10.96
CA LYS A 22 49.31 -24.43 10.27
C LYS A 22 50.57 -24.51 9.38
N GLU A 23 50.73 -23.89 8.20
CA GLU A 23 50.11 -22.80 7.44
C GLU A 23 50.70 -22.83 6.00
N GLU A 24 49.99 -22.18 5.06
CA GLU A 24 50.35 -21.46 3.81
C GLU A 24 51.58 -21.74 2.89
N GLU A 25 51.29 -21.55 1.59
CA GLU A 25 52.06 -20.92 0.49
C GLU A 25 53.36 -21.50 -0.13
N SER A 26 53.23 -21.81 -1.44
CA SER A 26 54.06 -21.38 -2.59
C SER A 26 55.61 -21.53 -2.62
N GLY A 27 56.08 -22.69 -3.11
CA GLY A 27 57.28 -22.90 -3.98
C GLY A 27 58.70 -22.67 -3.38
N PRO A 28 59.82 -23.13 -4.00
CA PRO A 28 59.99 -23.85 -5.28
C PRO A 28 60.81 -25.17 -5.21
N GLY A 29 60.62 -26.06 -6.19
CA GLY A 29 61.69 -26.80 -6.89
C GLY A 29 62.43 -27.99 -6.24
N VAL A 30 62.58 -29.03 -7.09
CA VAL A 30 63.68 -30.02 -7.19
C VAL A 30 63.43 -31.43 -6.60
N ASP A 31 63.08 -32.32 -7.54
CA ASP A 31 63.51 -33.72 -7.75
C ASP A 31 63.25 -34.82 -6.67
N GLU A 32 62.21 -35.62 -6.95
CA GLU A 32 62.16 -37.10 -7.07
C GLU A 32 63.42 -37.97 -6.75
N PRO A 33 63.36 -39.28 -6.36
CA PRO A 33 62.25 -40.15 -5.93
C PRO A 33 62.53 -41.12 -4.72
N LEU A 34 61.53 -41.99 -4.46
CA LEU A 34 61.60 -43.46 -4.27
C LEU A 34 61.53 -44.01 -2.81
N ASN A 35 60.30 -44.27 -2.36
CA ASN A 35 59.71 -45.59 -2.09
C ASN A 35 60.52 -46.64 -1.27
N HIS A 36 59.99 -47.11 -0.12
CA HIS A 36 59.67 -48.53 0.12
C HIS A 36 58.85 -48.71 1.41
N GLY A 37 57.85 -49.62 1.37
CA GLY A 37 56.78 -49.76 2.35
C GLY A 37 57.04 -50.63 3.59
N VAL A 38 55.92 -51.22 4.10
CA VAL A 38 55.76 -52.31 5.10
C VAL A 38 55.68 -51.76 6.55
N THR A 39 54.68 -52.01 7.42
CA THR A 39 53.55 -52.96 7.48
C THR A 39 52.55 -52.60 8.60
N ARG A 40 51.27 -52.93 8.33
CA ARG A 40 50.09 -53.28 9.16
C ARG A 40 50.20 -53.20 10.71
N ILE A 41 49.10 -52.81 11.37
CA ILE A 41 48.16 -53.73 12.08
C ILE A 41 47.00 -52.97 12.75
N SER A 42 45.78 -53.49 12.51
CA SER A 42 44.51 -53.42 13.24
C SER A 42 43.94 -52.12 13.80
N GLU A 43 42.88 -51.62 13.16
CA GLU A 43 41.76 -50.95 13.83
C GLU A 43 40.45 -51.27 13.09
N THR A 44 39.89 -52.47 13.27
CA THR A 44 38.59 -52.84 12.67
C THR A 44 37.45 -52.97 13.68
N ALA A 45 37.60 -52.50 14.92
CA ALA A 45 36.56 -52.60 15.94
C ALA A 45 35.94 -51.27 16.42
N THR A 46 36.57 -50.12 16.19
CA THR A 46 36.09 -48.81 16.69
C THR A 46 35.41 -47.95 15.62
N SER A 47 35.73 -48.15 14.33
CA SER A 47 35.23 -47.35 13.20
C SER A 47 33.75 -47.61 12.82
N ARG A 48 33.16 -48.71 13.28
CA ARG A 48 31.78 -49.08 12.90
C ARG A 48 30.69 -48.30 13.64
N SER A 49 30.93 -47.86 14.87
CA SER A 49 29.88 -47.27 15.71
C SER A 49 29.65 -45.77 15.48
N CYS A 50 30.69 -45.02 15.09
CA CYS A 50 30.59 -43.56 14.90
C CYS A 50 30.01 -43.20 13.51
N SER A 51 30.30 -44.02 12.50
CA SER A 51 29.76 -43.86 11.15
C SER A 51 28.26 -44.12 11.05
N GLU A 52 27.68 -45.01 11.87
CA GLU A 52 26.22 -45.24 11.90
C GLU A 52 25.43 -44.02 12.43
N ILE A 53 25.93 -43.35 13.47
CA ILE A 53 25.28 -42.16 14.05
C ILE A 53 25.31 -40.98 13.06
N ILE A 54 26.45 -40.79 12.38
CA ILE A 54 26.63 -39.74 11.36
C ILE A 54 25.79 -40.06 10.10
N PHE A 55 25.73 -41.33 9.69
CA PHE A 55 24.94 -41.75 8.53
C PHE A 55 23.43 -41.56 8.75
N TRP A 56 22.94 -41.84 9.97
CA TRP A 56 21.53 -41.63 10.30
C TRP A 56 21.17 -40.14 10.37
N LYS A 57 22.05 -39.30 10.92
CA LYS A 57 21.89 -37.84 10.93
C LYS A 57 21.91 -37.25 9.52
N CYS A 58 22.88 -37.59 8.67
CA CYS A 58 22.92 -37.08 7.29
C CYS A 58 21.68 -37.50 6.48
N LYS A 59 21.21 -38.73 6.66
CA LYS A 59 19.99 -39.22 6.00
C LYS A 59 18.74 -38.48 6.49
N LEU A 60 18.66 -38.16 7.78
CA LEU A 60 17.58 -37.35 8.34
C LEU A 60 17.62 -35.90 7.83
N TRP A 61 18.81 -35.28 7.82
CA TRP A 61 19.01 -33.94 7.28
C TRP A 61 18.63 -33.85 5.80
N MET A 62 18.96 -34.85 4.98
CA MET A 62 18.58 -34.90 3.57
C MET A 62 17.06 -35.00 3.36
N VAL A 63 16.37 -35.76 4.21
CA VAL A 63 14.90 -35.87 4.18
C VAL A 63 14.25 -34.55 4.60
N ILE A 64 14.76 -33.92 5.66
CA ILE A 64 14.26 -32.63 6.15
C ILE A 64 14.45 -31.55 5.07
N THR A 65 15.64 -31.42 4.49
CA THR A 65 15.90 -30.41 3.44
C THR A 65 15.04 -30.67 2.20
N SER A 66 14.87 -31.92 1.80
CA SER A 66 13.98 -32.29 0.68
C SER A 66 12.52 -31.90 0.95
N ALA A 67 12.01 -32.11 2.17
CA ALA A 67 10.67 -31.71 2.54
C ALA A 67 10.49 -30.18 2.50
N PHE A 68 11.47 -29.43 3.01
CA PHE A 68 11.45 -27.96 2.92
C PHE A 68 11.49 -27.47 1.47
N LEU A 69 12.30 -28.08 0.61
CA LEU A 69 12.35 -27.73 -0.82
C LEU A 69 11.01 -27.96 -1.52
N LEU A 70 10.32 -29.06 -1.21
CA LEU A 70 8.98 -29.32 -1.74
C LEU A 70 7.96 -28.29 -1.24
N LEU A 71 8.00 -27.92 0.04
CA LEU A 71 7.12 -26.87 0.57
C LEU A 71 7.39 -25.52 -0.11
N ILE A 72 8.66 -25.14 -0.27
CA ILE A 72 9.05 -23.91 -0.97
C ILE A 72 8.57 -23.96 -2.42
N LEU A 73 8.73 -25.09 -3.11
CA LEU A 73 8.24 -25.26 -4.48
C LEU A 73 6.72 -25.08 -4.56
N VAL A 74 5.95 -25.71 -3.64
CA VAL A 74 4.50 -25.54 -3.59
C VAL A 74 4.12 -24.08 -3.34
N ILE A 75 4.80 -23.40 -2.41
CA ILE A 75 4.58 -21.97 -2.14
C ILE A 75 4.85 -21.13 -3.39
N ILE A 76 5.98 -21.35 -4.07
CA ILE A 76 6.34 -20.62 -5.30
C ILE A 76 5.27 -20.85 -6.37
N ILE A 77 4.85 -22.10 -6.59
CA ILE A 77 3.82 -22.44 -7.58
C ILE A 77 2.49 -21.75 -7.22
N SER A 78 2.07 -21.81 -5.96
CA SER A 78 0.86 -21.13 -5.47
C SER A 78 0.94 -19.62 -5.66
N LEU A 79 2.10 -19.00 -5.42
CA LEU A 79 2.30 -17.56 -5.63
C LEU A 79 2.27 -17.20 -7.12
N ILE A 80 2.82 -18.03 -8.01
CA ILE A 80 2.74 -17.82 -9.46
C ILE A 80 1.27 -17.89 -9.93
N PHE A 81 0.52 -18.91 -9.50
CA PHE A 81 -0.91 -19.02 -9.83
C PHE A 81 -1.75 -17.89 -9.23
N TYR A 82 -1.39 -17.38 -8.04
CA TYR A 82 -2.03 -16.19 -7.47
C TYR A 82 -1.64 -14.90 -8.19
N SER A 83 -0.47 -14.86 -8.83
CA SER A 83 0.04 -13.67 -9.55
C SER A 83 -0.57 -13.51 -10.94
N GLU A 84 -1.16 -14.55 -11.52
CA GLU A 84 -2.19 -14.35 -12.54
C GLU A 84 -3.45 -13.81 -11.85
N ILE A 85 -3.48 -12.50 -11.68
CA ILE A 85 -4.66 -11.80 -11.20
C ILE A 85 -5.74 -11.99 -12.27
N TYR A 86 -6.74 -12.81 -11.95
CA TYR A 86 -7.99 -12.80 -12.68
C TYR A 86 -8.61 -11.41 -12.49
N ILE A 87 -8.53 -10.59 -13.53
CA ILE A 87 -9.26 -9.32 -13.60
C ILE A 87 -10.70 -9.71 -13.89
N ASP A 88 -11.59 -9.47 -12.92
CA ASP A 88 -13.01 -9.67 -13.14
C ASP A 88 -13.47 -8.78 -14.31
N GLU A 89 -14.44 -9.24 -15.09
CA GLU A 89 -14.85 -8.52 -16.31
C GLU A 89 -15.43 -7.14 -15.98
N ASP A 90 -15.99 -6.95 -14.78
CA ASP A 90 -16.43 -5.66 -14.26
C ASP A 90 -15.29 -4.78 -13.71
N GLU A 91 -14.10 -5.35 -13.50
CA GLU A 91 -12.86 -4.66 -13.14
C GLU A 91 -11.96 -4.37 -14.36
N TYR A 92 -12.43 -4.65 -15.58
CA TYR A 92 -11.79 -4.23 -16.82
C TYR A 92 -12.36 -2.90 -17.34
N TRP A 93 -11.50 -1.96 -17.72
CA TRP A 93 -11.92 -0.62 -18.17
C TRP A 93 -11.10 -0.20 -19.38
N ASP A 94 -11.78 0.17 -20.46
CA ASP A 94 -11.13 0.65 -21.67
C ASP A 94 -10.76 2.13 -21.52
N LEU A 95 -9.47 2.39 -21.25
CA LEU A 95 -8.91 3.74 -21.16
C LEU A 95 -9.20 4.60 -22.39
N LYS A 96 -9.30 3.99 -23.58
CA LYS A 96 -9.57 4.72 -24.82
C LYS A 96 -11.02 5.19 -24.88
N SER A 97 -11.96 4.37 -24.40
CA SER A 97 -13.37 4.74 -24.32
C SER A 97 -13.61 5.91 -23.36
N ILE A 98 -12.85 5.98 -22.26
CA ILE A 98 -12.91 7.07 -21.29
C ILE A 98 -12.21 8.31 -21.85
N ALA A 99 -10.99 8.19 -22.39
CA ALA A 99 -10.24 9.34 -22.92
C ALA A 99 -10.97 10.05 -24.08
N ASN A 100 -11.79 9.32 -24.82
CA ASN A 100 -12.63 9.86 -25.90
C ASN A 100 -14.10 9.98 -25.49
N GLY A 101 -14.36 9.89 -24.18
CA GLY A 101 -15.69 9.94 -23.59
C GLY A 101 -16.33 11.31 -23.69
N ASN A 102 -17.63 11.37 -23.42
CA ASN A 102 -18.33 12.64 -23.30
C ASN A 102 -18.04 13.26 -21.93
N HIS A 103 -18.01 14.59 -21.89
CA HIS A 103 -17.99 15.32 -20.63
C HIS A 103 -19.39 15.27 -20.01
N HIS A 104 -19.47 14.83 -18.77
CA HIS A 104 -20.69 14.81 -17.98
C HIS A 104 -20.46 15.57 -16.68
N ASN A 105 -21.09 16.74 -16.58
CA ASN A 105 -20.79 17.69 -15.52
C ASN A 105 -21.93 17.75 -14.52
N PHE A 106 -21.59 17.93 -13.25
CA PHE A 106 -22.55 18.17 -12.18
C PHE A 106 -22.28 19.50 -11.52
N SER A 107 -23.37 20.18 -11.15
CA SER A 107 -23.33 21.29 -10.20
C SER A 107 -23.87 20.81 -8.87
N GLY A 108 -23.31 21.33 -7.78
CA GLY A 108 -23.80 21.03 -6.44
C GLY A 108 -23.81 22.24 -5.53
N ILE A 109 -24.63 22.14 -4.49
CA ILE A 109 -24.77 23.14 -3.44
C ILE A 109 -24.67 22.42 -2.10
N LEU A 110 -23.94 23.02 -1.17
CA LEU A 110 -23.73 22.48 0.16
C LEU A 110 -23.73 23.61 1.18
N LYS A 111 -24.36 23.41 2.33
CA LYS A 111 -24.36 24.36 3.43
C LYS A 111 -23.17 24.14 4.34
N ILE A 112 -22.57 25.25 4.74
CA ILE A 112 -21.50 25.31 5.72
C ILE A 112 -22.12 25.62 7.08
N GLN A 113 -21.80 24.77 8.05
CA GLN A 113 -22.25 24.91 9.42
C GLN A 113 -21.12 25.40 10.30
N CYS A 114 -21.51 26.20 11.29
CA CYS A 114 -20.66 26.57 12.38
C CYS A 114 -21.47 26.60 13.67
N VAL A 115 -20.80 26.40 14.81
CA VAL A 115 -21.39 26.53 16.15
C VAL A 115 -22.05 27.90 16.35
N SER A 116 -21.48 28.94 15.75
CA SER A 116 -22.06 30.29 15.70
C SER A 116 -22.78 30.52 14.39
N SER A 117 -24.00 31.07 14.43
CA SER A 117 -24.78 31.40 13.24
C SER A 117 -24.27 32.63 12.48
N ASP A 118 -23.57 33.54 13.17
CA ASP A 118 -23.33 34.91 12.70
C ASP A 118 -21.88 35.10 12.21
N TRP A 119 -21.28 34.04 11.65
CA TRP A 119 -19.90 34.07 11.17
C TRP A 119 -19.77 34.80 9.83
N ILE A 120 -18.64 35.48 9.62
CA ILE A 120 -18.37 36.27 8.42
C ILE A 120 -17.12 35.73 7.75
N LEU A 121 -17.21 35.45 6.44
CA LEU A 121 -16.08 35.04 5.63
C LEU A 121 -15.33 36.30 5.18
N SER A 122 -14.07 36.43 5.57
CA SER A 122 -13.19 37.47 5.01
C SER A 122 -12.61 37.00 3.68
N GLU A 123 -12.21 37.92 2.79
CA GLU A 123 -11.53 37.60 1.52
C GLU A 123 -10.37 36.58 1.65
N PRO A 124 -9.41 36.71 2.59
CA PRO A 124 -8.36 35.69 2.74
C PRO A 124 -8.90 34.34 3.23
N ALA A 125 -9.90 34.35 4.12
CA ALA A 125 -10.55 33.12 4.59
C ALA A 125 -11.34 32.44 3.47
N TYR A 126 -11.96 33.22 2.58
CA TYR A 126 -12.65 32.74 1.39
C TYR A 126 -11.70 31.95 0.48
N HIS A 127 -10.54 32.52 0.15
CA HIS A 127 -9.60 31.87 -0.75
C HIS A 127 -9.10 30.55 -0.16
N LEU A 128 -8.73 30.53 1.12
CA LEU A 128 -8.28 29.33 1.81
C LEU A 128 -9.39 28.27 1.91
N LEU A 129 -10.62 28.68 2.21
CA LEU A 129 -11.76 27.78 2.29
C LEU A 129 -12.09 27.17 0.92
N SER A 130 -12.08 28.00 -0.13
CA SER A 130 -12.28 27.56 -1.52
C SER A 130 -11.24 26.54 -1.95
N GLU A 131 -9.96 26.82 -1.67
CA GLU A 131 -8.84 25.92 -1.99
C GLU A 131 -8.96 24.59 -1.23
N ASN A 132 -9.17 24.66 0.09
CA ASN A 132 -9.32 23.46 0.92
C ASN A 132 -10.52 22.61 0.51
N LEU A 133 -11.66 23.23 0.20
CA LEU A 133 -12.85 22.51 -0.22
C LEU A 133 -12.70 21.94 -1.63
N SER A 134 -12.14 22.69 -2.58
CA SER A 134 -11.86 22.19 -3.94
C SER A 134 -10.90 21.00 -3.88
N LYS A 135 -9.87 21.07 -3.03
CA LYS A 135 -8.97 19.94 -2.77
C LYS A 135 -9.71 18.76 -2.16
N ARG A 136 -10.56 18.98 -1.15
CA ARG A 136 -11.37 17.91 -0.54
C ARG A 136 -12.29 17.24 -1.56
N LEU A 137 -13.00 18.00 -2.38
CA LEU A 137 -13.84 17.48 -3.46
C LEU A 137 -13.01 16.64 -4.43
N THR A 138 -11.85 17.17 -4.85
CA THR A 138 -10.89 16.47 -5.71
C THR A 138 -10.47 15.14 -5.09
N ASP A 139 -10.06 15.13 -3.82
CA ASP A 139 -9.61 13.93 -3.13
C ASP A 139 -10.74 12.88 -3.03
N VAL A 140 -11.97 13.29 -2.70
CA VAL A 140 -13.12 12.38 -2.60
C VAL A 140 -13.34 11.60 -3.90
N TYR A 141 -13.39 12.29 -5.03
CA TYR A 141 -13.67 11.64 -6.31
C TYR A 141 -12.44 10.95 -6.90
N ASN A 142 -11.23 11.50 -6.70
CA ASN A 142 -9.98 10.91 -7.18
C ASN A 142 -9.57 9.65 -6.40
N TYR A 143 -10.03 9.47 -5.16
CA TYR A 143 -9.81 8.23 -4.39
C TYR A 143 -11.04 7.31 -4.34
N SER A 144 -12.16 7.70 -4.95
CA SER A 144 -13.36 6.86 -5.02
C SER A 144 -13.13 5.61 -5.89
N PRO A 145 -13.31 4.39 -5.34
CA PRO A 145 -13.18 3.16 -6.13
C PRO A 145 -14.12 3.12 -7.36
N ALA A 146 -15.29 3.76 -7.25
CA ALA A 146 -16.31 3.75 -8.29
C ALA A 146 -16.16 4.90 -9.32
N LEU A 147 -15.67 6.07 -8.90
CA LEU A 147 -15.70 7.28 -9.74
C LEU A 147 -14.33 7.78 -10.19
N ARG A 148 -13.24 7.35 -9.56
CA ARG A 148 -11.87 7.82 -9.86
C ARG A 148 -11.51 7.76 -11.34
N ARG A 149 -11.97 6.72 -12.03
CA ARG A 149 -11.62 6.44 -13.43
C ARG A 149 -12.27 7.44 -14.39
N TYR A 150 -13.36 8.07 -13.99
CA TYR A 150 -14.12 9.01 -14.79
C TYR A 150 -13.86 10.46 -14.37
N PHE A 151 -13.37 10.68 -13.15
CA PHE A 151 -13.19 12.02 -12.60
C PHE A 151 -12.12 12.83 -13.35
N ILE A 152 -12.45 14.08 -13.72
CA ILE A 152 -11.52 15.04 -14.32
C ILE A 152 -11.13 16.10 -13.29
N SER A 153 -12.12 16.84 -12.78
CA SER A 153 -11.86 18.02 -11.95
C SER A 153 -13.04 18.32 -11.01
N ALA A 154 -12.73 19.06 -9.94
CA ALA A 154 -13.72 19.61 -9.02
C ALA A 154 -13.28 21.02 -8.63
N GLU A 155 -14.22 21.96 -8.66
CA GLU A 155 -13.95 23.36 -8.34
C GLU A 155 -15.10 23.97 -7.55
N VAL A 156 -14.76 24.83 -6.59
CA VAL A 156 -15.73 25.69 -5.92
C VAL A 156 -15.95 26.95 -6.74
N ILE A 157 -17.18 27.17 -7.18
CA ILE A 157 -17.56 28.25 -8.08
C ILE A 157 -17.90 29.53 -7.31
N SER A 158 -18.60 29.42 -6.18
CA SER A 158 -19.01 30.58 -5.41
C SER A 158 -19.43 30.23 -3.98
N PHE A 159 -19.41 31.24 -3.12
CA PHE A 159 -19.97 31.17 -1.77
C PHE A 159 -21.09 32.20 -1.63
N SER A 160 -22.15 31.83 -0.93
CA SER A 160 -23.24 32.72 -0.54
C SER A 160 -23.14 33.00 0.95
N ASP A 161 -22.83 34.25 1.30
CA ASP A 161 -22.79 34.69 2.69
C ASP A 161 -24.17 34.74 3.35
N GLU A 162 -25.24 34.95 2.58
CA GLU A 162 -26.61 35.01 3.11
C GLU A 162 -27.08 33.64 3.59
N ASN A 163 -26.87 32.61 2.77
CA ASN A 163 -27.35 31.26 3.06
C ASN A 163 -26.27 30.37 3.70
N LYS A 164 -25.04 30.86 3.80
CA LYS A 164 -23.84 30.11 4.19
C LYS A 164 -23.69 28.84 3.36
N THR A 165 -23.88 28.97 2.05
CA THR A 165 -23.79 27.86 1.09
C THR A 165 -22.60 28.03 0.18
N VAL A 166 -22.08 26.92 -0.29
CA VAL A 166 -21.04 26.85 -1.31
C VAL A 166 -21.60 26.13 -2.53
N SER A 167 -21.32 26.68 -3.70
CA SER A 167 -21.65 26.09 -4.98
C SER A 167 -20.38 25.55 -5.61
N PHE A 168 -20.42 24.33 -6.13
CA PHE A 168 -19.28 23.67 -6.74
C PHE A 168 -19.69 22.98 -8.03
N GLU A 169 -18.70 22.70 -8.88
CA GLU A 169 -18.86 21.92 -10.10
C GLU A 169 -17.93 20.72 -10.08
N LEU A 170 -18.39 19.65 -10.71
CA LEU A 170 -17.65 18.40 -10.89
C LEU A 170 -17.68 18.04 -12.37
N GLU A 171 -16.53 17.63 -12.88
CA GLU A 171 -16.36 17.24 -14.27
C GLU A 171 -15.97 15.77 -14.35
N PHE A 172 -16.68 15.02 -15.20
CA PHE A 172 -16.39 13.61 -15.46
C PHE A 172 -16.27 13.35 -16.96
N SER A 173 -15.34 12.49 -17.33
CA SER A 173 -15.25 11.88 -18.65
C SER A 173 -15.84 10.48 -18.59
N VAL A 174 -16.94 10.27 -19.30
CA VAL A 174 -17.69 9.00 -19.24
C VAL A 174 -17.60 8.25 -20.56
N PRO A 175 -17.53 6.90 -20.51
CA PRO A 175 -17.69 6.08 -21.71
C PRO A 175 -19.08 6.33 -22.33
N PRO A 176 -19.37 5.79 -23.53
CA PRO A 176 -20.67 6.00 -24.19
C PRO A 176 -21.84 5.85 -23.23
N GLU A 177 -22.64 6.92 -23.10
CA GLU A 177 -23.71 7.04 -22.11
C GLU A 177 -24.82 6.02 -22.38
N THR A 178 -24.70 4.84 -21.77
CA THR A 178 -25.79 3.88 -21.74
C THR A 178 -26.73 4.20 -20.58
N GLU A 179 -28.03 3.97 -20.75
CA GLU A 179 -29.03 4.25 -19.70
C GLU A 179 -28.69 3.54 -18.39
N GLU A 180 -28.18 2.30 -18.46
CA GLU A 180 -27.79 1.52 -17.29
C GLU A 180 -26.58 2.14 -16.57
N PHE A 181 -25.55 2.56 -17.31
CA PHE A 181 -24.38 3.23 -16.75
C PHE A 181 -24.76 4.53 -16.05
N MET A 182 -25.54 5.38 -16.72
CA MET A 182 -26.00 6.64 -16.14
C MET A 182 -26.89 6.43 -14.92
N LYS A 183 -27.71 5.38 -14.91
CA LYS A 183 -28.59 5.08 -13.78
C LYS A 183 -27.82 4.56 -12.55
N TYR A 184 -26.88 3.64 -12.75
CA TYR A 184 -26.26 2.90 -11.63
C TYR A 184 -24.87 3.41 -11.22
N VAL A 185 -24.13 4.04 -12.14
CA VAL A 185 -22.75 4.50 -11.89
C VAL A 185 -22.65 6.02 -11.89
N MET A 186 -23.28 6.69 -12.86
CA MET A 186 -23.16 8.15 -13.05
C MET A 186 -24.48 8.89 -12.82
N SER A 187 -25.25 8.51 -11.81
CA SER A 187 -26.48 9.23 -11.44
C SER A 187 -26.18 10.35 -10.46
N GLU A 188 -26.99 11.42 -10.49
CA GLU A 188 -26.94 12.52 -9.51
C GLU A 188 -26.95 11.99 -8.07
N THR A 189 -27.77 10.96 -7.82
CA THR A 189 -27.85 10.30 -6.52
C THR A 189 -26.57 9.59 -6.13
N PHE A 190 -25.92 8.89 -7.06
CA PHE A 190 -24.70 8.15 -6.77
C PHE A 190 -23.54 9.10 -6.48
N VAL A 191 -23.34 10.11 -7.33
CA VAL A 191 -22.31 11.14 -7.17
C VAL A 191 -22.50 11.89 -5.84
N LYS A 192 -23.73 12.32 -5.55
CA LYS A 192 -24.09 12.95 -4.28
C LYS A 192 -23.75 12.07 -3.07
N ASP A 193 -24.11 10.79 -3.13
CA ASP A 193 -23.97 9.90 -1.98
C ASP A 193 -22.51 9.56 -1.68
N VAL A 194 -21.64 9.53 -2.69
CA VAL A 194 -20.17 9.44 -2.51
C VAL A 194 -19.64 10.63 -1.70
N LEU A 195 -20.00 11.86 -2.07
CA LEU A 195 -19.58 13.04 -1.32
C LEU A 195 -20.22 13.10 0.07
N ARG A 196 -21.50 12.76 0.17
CA ARG A 196 -22.21 12.73 1.45
C ARG A 196 -21.55 11.78 2.44
N GLN A 197 -21.10 10.61 1.99
CA GLN A 197 -20.38 9.67 2.83
C GLN A 197 -19.07 10.27 3.36
N ASN A 198 -18.27 10.92 2.50
CA ASN A 198 -17.07 11.62 2.96
C ASN A 198 -17.38 12.73 3.98
N ILE A 199 -18.49 13.46 3.81
CA ILE A 199 -18.90 14.50 4.76
C ILE A 199 -19.21 13.90 6.13
N TYR A 200 -19.90 12.76 6.19
CA TYR A 200 -20.14 12.05 7.45
C TYR A 200 -18.84 11.53 8.10
N ASP A 201 -17.88 11.07 7.29
CA ASP A 201 -16.63 10.49 7.81
C ASP A 201 -15.60 11.55 8.26
N GLN A 202 -15.68 12.77 7.70
CA GLN A 202 -14.74 13.86 7.97
C GLN A 202 -15.48 15.15 8.35
N GLU A 203 -15.71 15.32 9.65
CA GLU A 203 -16.58 16.38 10.17
C GLU A 203 -16.02 17.80 9.96
N GLU A 204 -14.71 18.01 10.10
CA GLU A 204 -14.11 19.36 10.16
C GLU A 204 -13.33 19.79 8.90
N ILE A 205 -13.46 21.07 8.56
CA ILE A 205 -12.58 21.77 7.61
C ILE A 205 -11.47 22.47 8.42
N TYR A 206 -10.29 21.86 8.48
CA TYR A 206 -9.16 22.39 9.24
C TYR A 206 -8.47 23.57 8.52
N GLY A 207 -7.83 24.43 9.30
CA GLY A 207 -6.86 25.42 8.80
C GLY A 207 -7.46 26.71 8.26
N VAL A 208 -8.76 26.96 8.47
CA VAL A 208 -9.41 28.22 8.11
C VAL A 208 -9.82 28.97 9.38
N ASP A 209 -9.21 30.12 9.64
CA ASP A 209 -9.63 31.01 10.71
C ASP A 209 -10.75 31.92 10.21
N VAL A 210 -11.95 31.73 10.74
CA VAL A 210 -13.15 32.46 10.35
C VAL A 210 -13.65 33.25 11.54
N THR A 211 -13.80 34.57 11.35
CA THR A 211 -14.28 35.45 12.41
C THR A 211 -15.66 35.01 12.89
N GLY A 212 -15.74 34.67 14.18
CA GLY A 212 -16.97 34.21 14.81
C GLY A 212 -17.24 32.72 14.64
N CYS A 213 -16.33 31.94 14.04
CA CYS A 213 -16.48 30.50 13.87
C CYS A 213 -15.21 29.72 14.24
N THR A 214 -15.29 28.87 15.26
CA THR A 214 -14.16 28.05 15.72
C THR A 214 -14.10 26.67 15.08
N HIS A 215 -15.25 26.10 14.72
CA HIS A 215 -15.35 24.77 14.09
C HIS A 215 -16.31 24.88 12.90
N LEU A 216 -15.72 24.82 11.70
CA LEU A 216 -16.45 24.91 10.44
C LEU A 216 -16.64 23.50 9.89
N THR A 217 -17.89 23.13 9.64
CA THR A 217 -18.32 21.79 9.24
C THR A 217 -19.23 21.87 8.02
N LEU A 218 -19.42 20.75 7.33
CA LEU A 218 -20.31 20.67 6.17
C LEU A 218 -21.60 19.96 6.58
N ASP A 219 -22.74 20.47 6.14
CA ASP A 219 -24.05 19.85 6.42
C ASP A 219 -24.38 18.78 5.37
N PRO A 220 -24.25 17.49 5.68
CA PRO A 220 -24.48 16.41 4.71
C PRO A 220 -25.94 16.34 4.22
N THR A 221 -26.89 16.88 4.99
CA THR A 221 -28.32 16.86 4.63
C THR A 221 -28.71 17.98 3.68
N SER A 222 -27.91 19.05 3.66
CA SER A 222 -28.09 20.18 2.73
C SER A 222 -27.53 19.93 1.33
N LEU A 223 -26.76 18.85 1.14
CA LEU A 223 -26.09 18.55 -0.11
C LEU A 223 -27.09 18.27 -1.22
N SER A 224 -27.04 19.07 -2.29
CA SER A 224 -27.72 18.82 -3.56
C SER A 224 -26.71 18.72 -4.68
N VAL A 225 -26.94 17.80 -5.62
CA VAL A 225 -26.14 17.62 -6.84
C VAL A 225 -27.12 17.44 -7.99
N SER A 226 -26.87 18.11 -9.11
CA SER A 226 -27.68 18.06 -10.33
C SER A 226 -26.80 18.06 -11.57
N SER A 227 -27.20 17.32 -12.59
CA SER A 227 -26.52 17.30 -13.89
C SER A 227 -26.66 18.64 -14.60
N ILE A 228 -25.58 19.11 -15.21
CA ILE A 228 -25.58 20.29 -16.06
C ILE A 228 -25.93 19.81 -17.47
N GLN A 229 -27.19 19.96 -17.86
CA GLN A 229 -27.56 19.67 -19.25
C GLN A 229 -26.94 20.74 -20.16
N ALA A 230 -26.23 20.28 -21.20
CA ALA A 230 -25.83 21.17 -22.28
C ALA A 230 -27.10 21.80 -22.87
N ILE A 231 -27.23 23.12 -22.72
CA ILE A 231 -28.25 23.87 -23.44
C ILE A 231 -27.87 23.72 -24.91
N ASN A 232 -28.58 22.89 -25.66
CA ASN A 232 -28.49 22.87 -27.11
C ASN A 232 -28.92 24.27 -27.59
N THR A 233 -27.96 25.15 -27.81
CA THR A 233 -28.18 26.39 -28.55
C THR A 233 -28.28 26.03 -30.02
N ASP A 234 -29.43 25.47 -30.41
CA ASP A 234 -29.87 25.45 -31.80
C ASP A 234 -30.54 26.80 -32.09
N GLY A 235 -29.82 27.67 -32.81
CA GLY A 235 -30.32 28.90 -33.41
C GLY A 235 -30.20 28.85 -34.93
#